data_AF-A0A251SFC6-F1
#
_entry.id   AF-A0A251SFC6-F1
#
_cell.length_a   1.000
_cell.length_b   1.000
_cell.length_c   1.000
_cell.angle_alpha   90.00
_cell.angle_beta   90.00
_cell.angle_gamma   90.00
#
_symmetry.space_group_name_H-M   'P 1'
#
loop_
_entity.id
_entity.type
_entity.pdbx_description
1 polymer ?
#
loop_
_entity_poly.entity_id
_entity_poly.type
_entity_poly.pdbx_seq_one_letter_code
_entity_poly.pdbx_strand_id
1 'polypeptide(L)' 'MYIGSTGFRGLHHLVYEILDNAVDEAQAGFASKVDIVLLADGSVCITDNGRGV' A
#
# COMPACT_ATOMS: atom_id res chain seq x y z
N MET A 1 -14.41 -6.69 -10.98
CA MET A 1 -14.71 -5.25 -10.96
C MET A 1 -14.17 -4.68 -9.64
N TYR A 2 -13.56 -3.48 -9.68
CA TYR A 2 -12.69 -2.91 -8.62
C TYR A 2 -11.46 -3.77 -8.32
N ILE A 3 -11.53 -4.68 -7.35
CA ILE A 3 -10.37 -5.49 -6.92
C ILE A 3 -10.18 -6.81 -7.69
N GLY A 4 -11.02 -7.06 -8.70
CA GLY A 4 -10.91 -8.22 -9.60
C GLY A 4 -11.48 -9.54 -9.05
N SER A 5 -11.24 -9.88 -7.78
CA SER A 5 -11.71 -11.10 -7.11
C SER A 5 -11.93 -10.85 -5.62
N THR A 6 -12.60 -11.76 -4.91
CA THR A 6 -12.66 -11.79 -3.43
C THR A 6 -11.77 -12.88 -2.82
N GLY A 7 -10.99 -13.60 -3.64
CA GLY A 7 -9.95 -14.53 -3.18
C GLY A 7 -8.61 -13.84 -2.93
N PHE A 8 -7.54 -14.61 -2.76
CA PHE A 8 -6.19 -14.10 -2.45
C PHE A 8 -5.72 -12.98 -3.37
N ARG A 9 -6.04 -13.05 -4.67
CA ARG A 9 -5.67 -12.01 -5.64
C ARG A 9 -6.28 -10.66 -5.30
N GLY A 10 -7.56 -10.62 -4.95
CA GLY A 10 -8.25 -9.39 -4.59
C GLY A 10 -7.80 -8.86 -3.23
N LEU A 11 -7.52 -9.77 -2.28
CA LEU A 11 -6.97 -9.39 -0.98
C LEU A 11 -5.62 -8.67 -1.13
N HIS A 12 -4.70 -9.21 -1.93
CA HIS A 12 -3.40 -8.54 -2.18
C HIS A 12 -3.55 -7.28 -3.04
N HIS A 13 -4.56 -7.21 -3.90
CA HIS A 13 -4.84 -5.99 -4.67
C HIS A 13 -5.15 -4.80 -3.75
N LEU A 14 -5.90 -5.00 -2.64
CA LEU A 14 -6.13 -3.95 -1.65
C LEU A 14 -4.82 -3.40 -1.05
N VAL A 15 -3.81 -4.26 -0.86
CA VAL A 15 -2.49 -3.86 -0.37
C VAL A 15 -1.76 -3.03 -1.43
N TYR A 16 -1.83 -3.44 -2.70
CA TYR A 16 -1.21 -2.72 -3.82
C TYR A 16 -1.80 -1.32 -4.00
N GLU A 17 -3.13 -1.16 -3.90
CA GLU A 17 -3.77 0.15 -4.04
C GLU A 17 -3.25 1.20 -3.04
N ILE A 18 -2.93 0.79 -1.81
CA ILE A 18 -2.35 1.70 -0.81
C ILE A 18 -0.86 1.90 -1.06
N LEU A 19 -0.13 0.84 -1.42
CA LEU A 19 1.28 0.92 -1.76
C LEU A 19 1.53 1.82 -2.98
N ASP A 20 0.66 1.80 -3.98
CA ASP A 20 0.80 2.58 -5.20
C ASP A 20 0.78 4.08 -4.90
N ASN A 21 -0.05 4.57 -3.97
CA ASN A 21 -0.01 5.97 -3.53
C ASN A 21 1.35 6.35 -2.90
N ALA A 22 1.94 5.46 -2.10
CA ALA A 22 3.25 5.68 -1.51
C ALA A 22 4.37 5.66 -2.58
N VAL A 23 4.23 4.81 -3.60
CA VAL A 23 5.14 4.76 -4.77
C VAL A 23 5.02 6.04 -5.58
N ASP A 24 3.82 6.59 -5.77
CA ASP A 24 3.60 7.86 -6.48
C ASP A 24 4.30 9.02 -5.76
N GLU A 25 4.25 9.09 -4.43
CA GLU A 25 5.03 10.06 -3.65
C GLU A 25 6.55 9.89 -3.85
N ALA A 26 7.03 8.65 -3.92
CA ALA A 26 8.43 8.37 -4.19
C ALA A 26 8.84 8.76 -5.63
N GLN A 27 7.99 8.48 -6.62
CA GLN A 27 8.20 8.87 -8.02
C GLN A 27 8.22 10.38 -8.20
N ALA A 28 7.39 11.09 -7.44
CA ALA A 28 7.39 12.55 -7.39
C ALA A 28 8.57 13.15 -6.59
N GLY A 29 9.41 12.32 -5.98
CA GLY A 29 10.61 12.72 -5.25
C GLY A 29 10.36 13.17 -3.82
N PHE A 30 9.18 12.87 -3.25
CA PHE A 30 8.78 13.29 -1.91
C PHE A 30 8.88 12.20 -0.86
N ALA A 31 8.87 10.93 -1.25
CA ALA A 31 9.17 9.80 -0.36
C ALA A 31 10.47 9.10 -0.77
N SER A 32 11.14 8.49 0.20
CA SER A 32 12.36 7.70 -0.01
C SER A 32 12.32 6.34 0.69
N LYS A 33 11.33 6.12 1.55
CA LYS A 33 11.13 4.87 2.29
C LYS A 33 9.64 4.58 2.40
N VAL A 34 9.29 3.31 2.19
CA VAL A 34 7.97 2.76 2.47
C VAL A 34 8.17 1.50 3.31
N ASP A 35 7.50 1.43 4.46
CA ASP A 35 7.46 0.26 5.33
C ASP A 35 6.13 -0.47 5.16
N ILE A 36 6.19 -1.80 5.00
CA ILE A 36 5.01 -2.68 4.91
C ILE A 36 5.09 -3.69 6.04
N VAL A 37 4.10 -3.69 6.93
CA VAL A 37 4.07 -4.55 8.12
C VAL A 37 2.78 -5.36 8.15
N LEU A 38 2.91 -6.68 8.20
CA LEU A 38 1.82 -7.59 8.52
C LEU A 38 1.67 -7.65 10.04
N LEU A 39 0.53 -7.21 10.57
CA LEU A 39 0.25 -7.20 12.00
C LEU A 39 -0.28 -8.56 12.47
N ALA A 40 -0.13 -8.83 13.76
CA ALA A 40 -0.52 -10.12 14.35
C ALA A 40 -2.04 -10.39 14.30
N ASP A 41 -2.86 -9.36 14.12
CA ASP A 41 -4.32 -9.47 14.00
C ASP A 41 -4.79 -9.73 12.56
N GLY A 42 -3.86 -9.89 11.61
CA GLY A 42 -4.16 -10.12 10.20
C GLY A 42 -4.39 -8.85 9.38
N SER A 43 -4.21 -7.66 9.96
CA SER A 43 -4.20 -6.41 9.21
C SER A 43 -2.82 -6.12 8.58
N VAL A 44 -2.80 -5.17 7.65
CA VAL A 44 -1.58 -4.69 6.99
C VAL A 44 -1.46 -3.19 7.21
N CYS A 45 -0.29 -2.74 7.67
CA CYS A 45 0.05 -1.34 7.78
C CYS A 45 1.07 -0.97 6.70
N ILE A 46 0.79 0.09 5.95
CA ILE A 46 1.70 0.67 4.95
C ILE A 46 1.97 2.11 5.39
N THR A 47 3.23 2.48 5.48
CA THR A 47 3.65 3.82 5.90
C THR A 47 4.76 4.31 5.00
N ASP A 48 4.58 5.50 4.42
CA ASP A 48 5.63 6.21 3.71
C ASP A 48 6.11 7.44 4.51
N ASN A 49 7.22 8.02 4.07
CA ASN A 49 7.74 9.29 4.57
C ASN A 49 7.51 10.45 3.58
N GLY A 50 6.46 10.38 2.78
CA GLY A 50 6.04 11.40 1.83
C GLY A 50 5.41 12.62 2.51
N ARG A 51 4.67 13.43 1.75
CA ARG A 51 4.09 14.69 2.25
C ARG A 51 2.85 14.50 3.12
N GLY A 52 2.28 13.30 3.14
CA GLY A 52 0.93 13.06 3.62
C GLY A 52 -0.14 13.51 2.61
N VAL A 53 -1.36 13.02 2.82
CA VAL A 53 -2.55 13.37 2.03
C VAL A 53 -3.06 14.76 2.39
#